data_AF-A0A0Q5W0Y1-F1
#
_entry.id   AF-A0A0Q5W0Y1-F1
#
_cell.length_a   1.000
_cell.length_b   1.000
_cell.length_c   1.000
_cell.angle_alpha   90.00
_cell.angle_beta   90.00
_cell.angle_gamma   90.00
#
_symmetry.space_group_name_H-M   'P 1'
#
loop_
_entity.id
_entity.type
_entity.pdbx_description
1 polymer ?
#
loop_
_entity_poly.entity_id
_entity_poly.type
_entity_poly.pdbx_seq_one_letter_code
_entity_poly.pdbx_strand_id
1 'polypeptide(L)'
;MWVLDRRGEGRGVRVTRHPELGAINLSVWRAGVCVGTVQLAPQEAAQLVGALSEQLGQLAQAPPPSVRPAGRVEELEARLARLEAHARTPAWRRALSRVASRRTAPPPVLPPHHLRVVPPA
;
A
#
# COMPACT_ATOMS: atom_id res chain seq x y z
N MET A 1 -8.82 -32.28 23.89
CA MET A 1 -8.61 -31.85 22.49
C MET A 1 -7.73 -30.60 22.46
N TRP A 2 -6.88 -30.45 21.44
CA TRP A 2 -6.02 -29.28 21.24
C TRP A 2 -6.46 -28.48 20.01
N VAL A 3 -6.34 -27.16 20.09
CA VAL A 3 -6.49 -26.23 18.96
C VAL A 3 -5.29 -25.29 18.96
N LEU A 4 -4.53 -25.27 17.85
CA LEU A 4 -3.33 -24.44 17.73
C LEU A 4 -3.68 -23.02 17.29
N ASP A 5 -2.98 -22.03 17.85
CA ASP A 5 -3.11 -20.63 17.45
C ASP A 5 -2.44 -20.42 16.08
N ARG A 6 -3.18 -19.79 15.15
CA ARG A 6 -2.68 -19.47 13.79
C ARG A 6 -1.42 -18.62 13.78
N ARG A 7 -1.17 -17.86 14.84
CA ARG A 7 0.02 -17.01 14.99
C ARG A 7 1.29 -17.80 15.38
N GLY A 8 1.19 -19.11 15.65
CA GLY A 8 2.34 -19.96 16.00
C GLY A 8 2.87 -19.80 17.43
N GLU A 9 4.18 -20.02 17.62
CA GLU A 9 4.93 -19.85 18.89
C GLU A 9 4.50 -20.78 20.04
N GLY A 10 4.10 -22.01 19.70
CA GLY A 10 3.62 -22.98 20.69
C GLY A 10 2.40 -22.49 21.47
N ARG A 11 1.62 -21.55 20.89
CA ARG A 11 0.36 -21.08 21.46
C ARG A 11 -0.79 -21.98 21.04
N GLY A 12 -1.70 -22.23 21.97
CA GLY A 12 -2.88 -23.02 21.69
C GLY A 12 -3.87 -23.02 22.85
N VAL A 13 -5.03 -23.59 22.59
CA VAL A 13 -6.06 -23.86 23.59
C VAL A 13 -6.20 -25.36 23.74
N ARG A 14 -6.30 -25.82 24.99
CA ARG A 14 -6.61 -27.21 25.31
C ARG A 14 -7.93 -27.31 26.04
N VAL A 15 -8.79 -28.19 25.54
CA VAL A 15 -10.07 -28.55 26.15
C VAL A 15 -9.92 -29.91 26.83
N THR A 16 -10.20 -29.96 28.14
CA THR A 16 -10.14 -31.17 28.95
C THR A 16 -11.46 -31.32 29.71
N ARG A 17 -12.02 -32.55 29.75
CA ARG A 17 -13.23 -32.84 30.51
C ARG A 17 -12.88 -33.43 31.88
N HIS A 18 -13.68 -33.08 32.88
CA HIS A 18 -13.58 -33.53 34.27
C HIS A 18 -14.98 -34.00 34.73
N PRO A 19 -15.42 -35.20 34.30
CA PRO A 19 -16.76 -35.71 34.60
C PRO A 19 -17.03 -35.79 36.11
N GLU A 20 -16.01 -36.12 36.91
CA GLU A 20 -16.07 -36.18 38.36
C GLU A 20 -16.37 -34.83 39.03
N LEU A 21 -16.03 -33.73 38.35
CA LEU A 21 -16.34 -32.35 38.80
C LEU A 21 -17.53 -31.75 38.04
N GLY A 22 -18.13 -32.49 37.11
CA GLY A 22 -19.14 -31.98 36.20
C GLY A 22 -18.67 -30.79 35.37
N ALA A 23 -17.37 -30.71 35.03
CA ALA A 23 -16.78 -29.51 34.47
C ALA A 23 -15.96 -29.76 33.19
N ILE A 24 -15.78 -28.71 32.39
CA ILE A 24 -14.88 -28.66 31.25
C ILE A 24 -13.85 -27.55 31.49
N ASN A 25 -12.57 -27.88 31.40
CA ASN A 25 -11.48 -26.91 31.49
C ASN A 25 -11.07 -26.46 30.09
N LEU A 26 -11.07 -25.14 29.90
CA LEU A 26 -10.47 -24.46 28.75
C LEU A 26 -9.17 -23.81 29.22
N SER A 27 -8.03 -24.29 28.73
CA SER A 27 -6.71 -23.78 29.14
C SER A 27 -5.96 -23.16 27.95
N VAL A 28 -5.33 -22.02 28.18
CA VAL A 28 -4.51 -21.28 27.22
C VAL A 28 -3.05 -21.59 27.49
N TRP A 29 -2.33 -21.96 26.43
CA TRP A 29 -0.93 -22.36 26.50
C TRP A 29 -0.05 -21.43 25.66
N ARG A 30 1.19 -21.24 26.08
CA ARG A 30 2.25 -20.52 25.34
C ARG A 30 3.58 -21.17 25.65
N ALA A 31 4.41 -21.43 24.63
CA ALA A 31 5.74 -22.02 24.82
C ALA A 31 5.75 -23.26 25.74
N GLY A 32 4.72 -24.12 25.62
CA GLY A 32 4.60 -25.34 26.41
C GLY A 32 4.14 -25.15 27.86
N VAL A 33 3.84 -23.93 28.32
CA VAL A 33 3.32 -23.66 29.67
C VAL A 33 1.87 -23.19 29.63
N CYS A 34 1.10 -23.57 30.64
CA CYS A 34 -0.27 -23.11 30.83
C CYS A 34 -0.25 -21.70 31.41
N VAL A 35 -0.79 -20.72 30.68
CA VAL A 35 -0.80 -19.30 31.07
C VAL A 35 -2.17 -18.82 31.55
N GLY A 36 -3.19 -19.66 31.46
CA GLY A 36 -4.52 -19.36 32.00
C GLY A 36 -5.47 -20.54 31.84
N THR A 37 -6.40 -20.69 32.78
CA THR A 37 -7.43 -21.74 32.74
C THR A 37 -8.76 -21.16 33.18
N VAL A 38 -9.82 -21.54 32.47
CA VAL A 38 -11.21 -21.32 32.87
C VAL A 38 -11.88 -22.67 33.03
N GLN A 39 -12.52 -22.87 34.18
CA GLN A 39 -13.37 -24.03 34.43
C GLN A 39 -14.81 -23.65 34.12
N LEU A 40 -15.46 -24.41 33.25
CA LEU A 40 -16.82 -24.15 32.78
C LEU A 40 -17.75 -25.26 33.23
N ALA A 41 -18.92 -24.88 33.74
CA ALA A 41 -20.05 -25.77 33.86
C ALA A 41 -20.57 -26.20 32.46
N PRO A 42 -21.34 -27.29 32.35
CA PRO A 42 -21.83 -27.77 31.06
C PRO A 42 -22.69 -26.74 30.33
N GLN A 43 -23.50 -25.97 31.07
CA GLN A 43 -24.34 -24.90 30.52
C GLN A 43 -23.50 -23.75 29.97
N GLU A 44 -22.45 -23.34 30.67
CA GLU A 44 -21.54 -22.27 30.22
C GLU A 44 -20.73 -22.71 29.00
N ALA A 45 -20.28 -23.98 28.98
CA ALA A 45 -19.63 -24.56 27.81
C ALA A 45 -20.56 -24.57 26.58
N ALA A 46 -21.85 -24.90 26.78
CA ALA A 46 -22.85 -24.83 25.71
C ALA A 46 -23.08 -23.40 25.21
N GLN A 47 -23.16 -22.42 26.12
CA GLN A 47 -23.25 -21.00 25.76
C GLN A 47 -22.03 -20.54 24.94
N LEU A 48 -20.82 -20.93 25.34
CA LEU A 48 -19.59 -20.63 24.61
C LEU A 48 -19.62 -21.22 23.19
N VAL A 49 -20.08 -22.47 23.03
CA VAL A 49 -20.25 -23.10 21.71
C VAL A 49 -21.26 -22.33 20.86
N GLY A 50 -22.37 -21.88 21.45
CA GLY A 50 -23.35 -21.03 20.79
C GLY A 50 -22.74 -19.72 20.27
N ALA A 51 -22.02 -19.00 21.13
CA ALA A 51 -21.33 -17.78 20.76
C ALA A 51 -20.30 -18.00 19.64
N LEU A 52 -19.51 -19.08 19.70
CA LEU A 52 -18.55 -19.42 18.64
C LEU A 52 -19.24 -19.69 17.30
N SER A 53 -20.36 -20.40 17.32
CA SER A 53 -21.14 -20.72 16.12
C SER A 53 -21.75 -19.46 15.50
N GLU A 54 -22.27 -18.56 16.32
CA GLU A 54 -22.81 -17.27 15.88
C GLU A 54 -21.72 -16.41 15.21
N GLN A 55 -20.56 -16.26 15.85
CA GLN A 55 -19.44 -15.49 15.30
C GLN A 55 -18.91 -16.09 13.99
N LEU A 56 -18.88 -17.43 13.89
CA LEU A 56 -18.54 -18.10 12.63
C LEU A 56 -19.53 -17.76 11.52
N GLY A 57 -20.83 -17.75 11.81
CA GLY A 57 -21.87 -17.34 10.87
C GLY A 57 -21.71 -15.90 10.40
N GLN A 58 -21.38 -14.97 11.31
CA GLN A 58 -21.12 -13.57 10.98
C GLN A 58 -19.87 -13.41 10.08
N LEU A 59 -18.79 -14.13 10.36
CA LEU A 59 -17.58 -14.13 9.53
C LEU A 59 -17.82 -14.68 8.12
N ALA A 60 -18.69 -15.69 7.97
CA ALA A 60 -19.03 -16.25 6.67
C ALA A 60 -19.89 -15.30 5.80
N GLN A 61 -20.67 -14.42 6.44
CA GLN A 61 -21.51 -13.42 5.76
C GLN A 61 -20.76 -12.13 5.41
N ALA A 62 -19.59 -11.90 6.01
CA ALA A 62 -18.79 -10.71 5.72
C ALA A 62 -18.39 -10.72 4.23
N PRO A 63 -18.66 -9.62 3.48
CA PRO A 63 -18.16 -9.50 2.13
C PRO A 63 -16.64 -9.72 2.15
N PRO A 64 -16.07 -10.44 1.17
CA PRO A 64 -14.62 -10.59 1.10
C PRO A 64 -14.00 -9.20 1.17
N PRO A 65 -12.86 -9.04 1.87
CA PRO A 65 -12.17 -7.76 1.89
C PRO A 65 -12.03 -7.31 0.45
N SER A 66 -12.45 -6.07 0.15
CA SER A 66 -12.41 -5.56 -1.21
C SER A 66 -10.97 -5.62 -1.70
N VAL A 67 -10.66 -6.68 -2.46
CA VAL A 67 -9.39 -6.80 -3.16
C VAL A 67 -9.38 -5.57 -4.04
N ARG A 68 -8.45 -4.64 -3.79
CA ARG A 68 -8.32 -3.44 -4.61
C ARG A 68 -8.27 -3.93 -6.05
N PRO A 69 -9.19 -3.51 -6.94
CA PRO A 69 -9.25 -4.06 -8.28
C PRO A 69 -7.89 -3.85 -8.95
N ALA A 70 -7.38 -4.88 -9.61
CA ALA A 70 -6.06 -4.87 -10.26
C ALA A 70 -5.86 -3.63 -11.14
N GLY A 71 -6.94 -3.17 -11.79
CA GLY A 71 -6.96 -1.95 -12.61
C GLY A 71 -6.67 -0.64 -11.87
N ARG A 72 -6.77 -0.56 -10.54
CA ARG A 72 -6.43 0.65 -9.78
C ARG A 72 -4.92 0.90 -9.73
N VAL A 73 -4.12 -0.17 -9.70
CA VAL A 73 -2.66 -0.06 -9.75
C VAL A 73 -2.23 0.39 -11.14
N GLU A 74 -2.76 -0.24 -12.19
CA GLU A 74 -2.53 0.14 -13.59
C GLU A 74 -2.99 1.59 -13.87
N GLU A 75 -4.13 2.01 -13.32
CA GLU A 75 -4.64 3.38 -13.43
C GLU A 75 -3.71 4.40 -12.76
N LEU A 76 -3.18 4.06 -11.57
CA LEU A 76 -2.23 4.89 -10.85
C LEU A 76 -0.90 5.00 -11.60
N GLU A 77 -0.39 3.89 -12.13
CA GLU A 77 0.83 3.86 -12.94
C GLU A 77 0.67 4.68 -14.22
N ALA A 78 -0.44 4.53 -14.94
CA ALA A 78 -0.75 5.33 -16.13
C ALA A 78 -0.88 6.83 -15.80
N ARG A 79 -1.46 7.17 -14.63
CA ARG A 79 -1.53 8.55 -14.15
C ARG A 79 -0.14 9.11 -13.83
N LEU A 80 0.73 8.34 -13.19
CA LEU A 80 2.09 8.74 -12.88
C LEU A 80 2.91 8.99 -14.17
N ALA A 81 2.84 8.05 -15.12
CA ALA A 81 3.51 8.17 -16.42
C ALA A 81 3.07 9.43 -17.18
N ARG A 82 1.77 9.77 -17.14
CA ARG A 82 1.27 11.03 -17.70
C ARG A 82 1.89 12.24 -17.03
N LEU A 83 1.95 12.29 -15.70
CA LEU A 83 2.52 13.43 -14.97
C LEU A 83 4.02 13.59 -15.27
N GLU A 84 4.76 12.50 -15.33
CA GLU A 84 6.19 12.53 -15.67
C GLU A 84 6.43 13.00 -17.11
N ALA A 85 5.61 12.58 -18.07
CA ALA A 85 5.70 13.05 -19.45
C ALA A 85 5.51 14.57 -19.56
N HIS A 86 4.57 15.14 -18.79
CA HIS A 86 4.34 16.57 -18.73
C HIS A 86 5.48 17.33 -18.02
N ALA A 87 6.16 16.69 -17.07
CA ALA A 87 7.25 17.28 -16.31
C ALA A 87 8.59 17.34 -17.09
N ARG A 88 8.74 16.57 -18.18
CA ARG A 88 10.03 16.43 -18.91
C ARG A 88 10.51 17.66 -19.68
N THR A 89 9.73 18.73 -19.80
CA THR A 89 10.25 20.00 -20.35
C THR A 89 9.65 21.23 -19.66
N PRO A 90 10.21 21.67 -18.52
CA PRO A 90 9.69 22.85 -17.85
C PRO A 90 9.97 24.10 -18.72
N ALA A 91 8.95 24.94 -18.89
CA ALA A 91 8.95 26.07 -19.81
C ALA A 91 10.12 27.05 -19.58
N TRP A 92 10.62 27.13 -18.34
CA TRP A 92 11.78 27.94 -17.98
C TRP A 92 13.08 27.47 -18.67
N ARG A 93 13.29 26.17 -18.92
CA ARG A 93 14.48 25.68 -19.66
C ARG A 93 14.47 26.14 -21.12
N ARG A 94 13.29 26.19 -21.76
CA ARG A 94 13.13 26.74 -23.13
C ARG A 94 13.29 28.26 -23.16
N ALA A 95 12.90 28.94 -22.09
CA ALA A 95 13.12 30.39 -21.97
C ALA A 95 14.61 30.72 -21.80
N LEU A 96 15.33 29.98 -20.94
CA LEU A 96 16.77 30.19 -20.74
C LEU A 96 17.60 29.90 -21.99
N SER A 97 17.28 28.86 -22.77
CA SER A 97 18.02 28.57 -24.01
C SER A 97 17.83 29.66 -25.07
N ARG A 98 16.66 30.31 -25.13
CA ARG A 98 16.40 31.47 -26.01
C ARG A 98 17.15 32.75 -25.58
N VAL A 99 17.33 32.96 -24.28
CA VAL A 99 18.11 34.12 -23.78
C VAL A 99 19.60 33.87 -24.02
N ALA A 100 20.08 32.65 -23.81
CA ALA A 100 21.47 32.27 -24.07
C ALA A 100 21.84 32.45 -25.55
N SER A 101 20.98 32.04 -26.49
CA SER A 101 21.25 32.19 -27.93
C SER A 101 21.26 33.64 -28.43
N ARG A 102 20.57 34.56 -27.75
CA ARG A 102 20.61 36.00 -28.07
C ARG A 102 21.92 36.66 -27.64
N ARG A 103 22.59 36.14 -26.61
CA ARG A 103 23.88 36.68 -26.14
C ARG A 103 25.06 36.32 -27.05
N THR A 104 24.94 35.28 -27.86
CA THR A 104 26.00 34.80 -28.76
C THR A 104 25.87 35.28 -30.21
N ALA A 105 24.88 36.13 -30.53
CA ALA A 105 24.76 36.69 -31.88
C ALA A 105 25.92 37.68 -32.17
N PRO A 106 26.71 37.48 -33.24
CA PRO A 106 27.77 38.41 -33.60
C PRO A 106 27.19 39.76 -34.07
N PRO A 107 27.91 40.88 -33.90
CA PRO A 107 27.42 42.20 -34.29
C PRO A 107 27.19 42.30 -35.81
N PRO A 108 26.21 43.11 -36.26
CA PRO A 108 25.90 43.22 -37.67
C PRO A 108 27.07 43.86 -38.44
N VAL A 109 27.44 43.24 -39.56
CA VAL A 109 28.45 43.77 -40.50
C VAL A 109 27.79 44.83 -41.36
N LEU A 110 28.30 46.07 -41.31
CA LEU A 110 27.83 47.18 -42.15
C LEU A 110 28.25 46.96 -43.62
N PRO A 111 27.38 47.26 -44.59
CA PRO A 111 27.70 47.10 -46.01
C PRO A 111 28.69 48.19 -46.48
N PRO A 112 29.57 47.89 -47.44
CA PRO A 112 30.57 48.85 -47.92
C PRO A 112 29.91 49.98 -48.74
N HIS A 113 30.25 51.23 -48.41
CA HIS A 113 29.83 52.39 -49.19
C HIS A 113 30.64 52.45 -50.50
N HIS A 114 29.95 52.38 -51.64
CA HIS A 114 30.58 52.52 -52.95
C HIS A 114 30.94 54.00 -53.23
N LEU A 115 32.24 54.31 -53.23
CA LEU A 115 32.77 55.60 -53.71
C LEU A 115 32.58 55.69 -55.24
N ARG A 116 31.78 56.66 -55.67
CA ARG A 116 31.48 56.94 -57.08
C ARG A 116 32.62 57.77 -57.67
N VAL A 117 33.39 57.21 -58.60
CA VAL A 117 34.45 57.94 -59.34
C VAL A 117 33.81 58.75 -60.46
N VAL A 118 34.08 60.05 -60.51
CA VAL A 118 33.68 60.97 -61.59
C VAL A 118 34.82 61.06 -62.60
N PRO A 119 34.59 60.91 -63.92
CA PRO A 119 35.65 61.02 -64.92
C PRO A 119 35.97 62.48 -65.26
N PRO A 120 37.22 62.81 -65.64
CA PRO A 120 37.59 64.17 -66.04
C PRO A 120 37.20 64.46 -67.50
N ALA A 121 37.07 65.76 -67.79
CA ALA A 121 36.58 66.39 -69.03
C ALA A 121 37.53 66.28 -70.23
#